data_AF-A0A8J3TEB8-F1
#
_entry.id   AF-A0A8J3TEB8-F1
#
_cell.length_a   1.000
_cell.length_b   1.000
_cell.length_c   1.000
_cell.angle_alpha   90.00
_cell.angle_beta   90.00
_cell.angle_gamma   90.00
#
_symmetry.space_group_name_H-M   'P 1'
#
loop_
_entity.id
_entity.type
_entity.pdbx_description
1 polymer ?
#
loop_
_entity_poly.entity_id
_entity_poly.type
_entity_poly.pdbx_seq_one_letter_code
_entity_poly.pdbx_strand_id
1 'polypeptide(L)' 'MRHGYGPGTLHRLRAAATWIVADFVRMEDGQLREHCDIVEDEVTRENAARGLPVFGDVFPADR' A
#
# COMPACT_ATOMS: atom_id res chain seq x y z
N MET A 1 -19.16 20.45 7.34
CA MET A 1 -18.85 21.23 6.13
C MET A 1 -17.96 20.39 5.23
N ARG A 2 -18.46 20.16 4.00
CA ARG A 2 -17.88 19.48 2.81
C ARG A 2 -16.96 18.27 3.01
N HIS A 3 -17.58 17.09 2.92
CA HIS A 3 -17.07 15.96 2.15
C HIS A 3 -16.65 16.42 0.75
N GLY A 4 -15.43 16.11 0.35
CA GLY A 4 -14.94 16.23 -1.02
C GLY A 4 -14.22 14.96 -1.41
N TYR A 5 -14.96 13.97 -1.93
CA TYR A 5 -14.37 12.93 -2.76
C TYR A 5 -13.88 13.60 -4.04
N GLY A 6 -12.57 13.84 -4.12
CA GLY A 6 -11.90 14.20 -5.37
C GLY A 6 -11.90 13.01 -6.35
N PRO A 7 -11.71 13.25 -7.65
CA PRO A 7 -11.72 12.19 -8.65
C PRO A 7 -10.72 11.11 -8.25
N GLY A 8 -11.22 9.88 -8.07
CA GLY A 8 -10.43 8.70 -7.76
C GLY A 8 -9.31 8.59 -8.79
N THR A 9 -8.10 8.99 -8.38
CA THR A 9 -6.90 8.75 -9.16
C THR A 9 -6.66 7.26 -9.05
N LEU A 10 -7.20 6.50 -10.00
CA LEU A 10 -6.70 5.16 -10.28
C LEU A 10 -5.19 5.31 -10.41
N HIS A 11 -4.46 4.82 -9.41
CA HIS A 11 -3.01 4.88 -9.37
C HIS A 11 -2.52 4.08 -10.56
N ARG A 12 -2.22 4.81 -11.64
CA ARG A 12 -1.49 4.38 -12.82
C ARG A 12 -0.49 3.32 -12.38
N LEU A 13 -0.61 2.09 -12.87
CA LEU A 13 0.35 1.02 -12.67
C LEU A 13 1.74 1.59 -13.00
N ARG A 14 2.47 2.01 -11.98
CA ARG A 14 3.83 2.51 -12.11
C ARG A 14 4.68 1.29 -12.46
N ALA A 15 5.75 1.51 -13.23
CA ALA A 15 6.71 0.49 -13.61
C ALA A 15 7.10 -0.40 -12.42
N ALA A 16 7.47 -1.66 -12.68
CA ALA A 16 7.73 -2.72 -11.69
C ALA A 16 8.41 -2.24 -10.40
N ALA A 17 7.60 -1.75 -9.47
CA ALA A 17 7.99 -1.35 -8.12
C ALA A 17 7.39 -2.39 -7.19
N THR A 18 8.15 -2.85 -6.20
CA THR A 18 7.56 -3.65 -5.14
C THR A 18 6.66 -2.76 -4.31
N TRP A 19 5.44 -3.23 -4.10
CA TRP A 19 4.44 -2.56 -3.29
C TRP A 19 4.20 -3.34 -2.01
N ILE A 20 3.92 -2.59 -0.95
CA ILE A 20 3.35 -3.13 0.28
C ILE A 20 1.86 -2.80 0.26
N VAL A 21 1.04 -3.84 0.40
CA VAL A 21 -0.41 -3.73 0.38
C VAL A 21 -0.95 -4.18 1.73
N ALA A 22 -1.85 -3.37 2.30
CA ALA A 22 -2.60 -3.73 3.50
C ALA A 22 -4.09 -3.56 3.23
N ASP A 23 -4.84 -4.62 3.52
CA ASP A 23 -6.29 -4.64 3.42
C ASP A 23 -6.91 -4.49 4.81
N PHE A 24 -7.75 -3.49 4.99
CA PHE A 24 -8.58 -3.32 6.18
C PHE A 24 -10.01 -3.71 5.84
N VAL A 25 -10.49 -4.76 6.50
CA VAL A 25 -11.84 -5.28 6.30
C VAL A 25 -12.73 -5.00 7.49
N ARG A 26 -13.95 -4.51 7.23
CA ARG A 26 -15.02 -4.47 8.23
C ARG A 26 -16.03 -5.57 7.93
N MET A 27 -16.20 -6.45 8.89
CA MET A 27 -17.18 -7.53 8.86
C MET A 27 -18.44 -7.11 9.65
N GLU A 28 -19.62 -7.47 9.16
CA GLU A 28 -20.91 -7.28 9.85
C GLU A 28 -21.82 -8.44 9.48
N ASP A 29 -22.45 -9.08 10.49
CA ASP A 29 -23.32 -10.25 10.31
C ASP A 29 -22.69 -11.39 9.48
N GLY A 30 -21.38 -11.59 9.64
CA GLY A 30 -20.62 -12.60 8.90
C GLY A 30 -20.35 -12.24 7.43
N GLN A 31 -20.66 -11.02 7.00
CA GLN A 31 -20.42 -10.53 5.64
C GLN A 31 -19.36 -9.42 5.62
N LEU A 32 -18.57 -9.37 4.55
CA LEU A 32 -17.70 -8.24 4.25
C LEU A 32 -18.56 -7.04 3.86
N ARG A 33 -18.50 -5.96 4.65
CA ARG A 33 -19.25 -4.74 4.37
C ARG A 33 -18.41 -3.65 3.75
N GLU A 34 -17.20 -3.51 4.27
CA GLU A 34 -16.23 -2.53 3.78
C GLU A 34 -14.87 -3.19 3.67
N HIS A 35 -14.16 -2.78 2.64
CA HIS A 35 -12.78 -3.11 2.41
C HIS A 35 -12.10 -1.83 1.95
N CYS A 36 -11.02 -1.47 2.63
CA CYS A 36 -10.15 -0.37 2.25
C CYS A 36 -8.76 -0.92 2.02
N ASP A 37 -8.17 -0.56 0.90
CA ASP A 37 -6.80 -0.85 0.56
C ASP A 37 -5.89 0.34 0.91
N ILE A 38 -4.70 0.02 1.40
CA ILE A 38 -3.55 0.92 1.40
C ILE A 38 -2.50 0.29 0.51
N VAL A 39 -2.06 1.02 -0.50
CA VAL A 39 -0.99 0.61 -1.41
C VAL A 39 0.10 1.66 -1.34
N GLU A 40 1.30 1.23 -0.93
CA GLU A 40 2.48 2.09 -0.88
C GLU A 40 3.65 1.43 -1.60
N ASP A 41 4.55 2.27 -2.13
CA ASP A 41 5.84 1.79 -2.62
C ASP A 41 6.65 1.21 -1.45
N GLU A 42 7.42 0.15 -1.71
CA GLU A 42 8.30 -0.42 -0.70
C GLU A 42 9.33 0.62 -0.22
N VAL A 43 9.59 0.59 1.09
CA VAL A 43 10.50 1.51 1.76
C VAL A 43 11.91 1.46 1.17
N THR A 44 12.53 2.63 1.03
CA THR A 44 13.96 2.72 0.68
C THR A 44 14.84 2.30 1.86
N ARG A 45 16.10 1.97 1.59
CA ARG A 45 17.08 1.66 2.64
C ARG A 45 17.21 2.77 3.69
N GLU A 46 17.17 4.03 3.25
CA GLU A 46 17.27 5.21 4.12
C GLU A 46 16.07 5.34 5.07
N ASN A 47 14.87 5.01 4.60
CA ASN A 47 13.64 5.15 5.38
C ASN A 47 13.26 3.87 6.15
N ALA A 48 14.01 2.79 5.99
CA ALA A 48 13.71 1.51 6.62
C ALA A 48 13.98 1.54 8.13
N ALA A 49 12.93 1.48 8.95
CA ALA A 49 13.06 1.53 10.41
C ALA A 49 13.96 0.42 11.02
N ARG A 50 14.10 -0.72 10.33
CA ARG A 50 14.96 -1.84 10.74
C ARG A 50 16.23 -1.99 9.89
N GLY A 51 16.45 -1.11 8.92
CA GLY A 51 17.56 -1.22 7.96
C GLY A 51 17.50 -2.42 7.01
N LEU A 52 16.33 -3.07 6.90
CA LEU A 52 16.09 -4.25 6.06
C LEU A 52 14.92 -3.98 5.10
N PRO A 53 14.90 -4.61 3.91
CA PRO A 53 13.73 -4.58 3.05
C PRO A 53 12.52 -5.19 3.78
N VAL A 54 11.32 -4.74 3.42
CA VAL A 54 10.08 -5.31 3.99
C VAL A 54 9.79 -6.66 3.32
N PHE A 55 10.15 -6.79 2.04
CA PHE A 55 9.96 -7.99 1.24
C PHE A 55 11.26 -8.49 0.60
N GLY A 56 11.58 -9.77 0.83
CA GLY A 56 12.76 -10.44 0.26
C GLY A 56 14.08 -10.01 0.92
N ASP A 57 15.18 -10.14 0.17
CA ASP A 57 16.54 -9.94 0.69
C ASP A 57 17.25 -8.68 0.14
N VAL A 58 16.64 -8.00 -0.84
CA VAL A 58 17.22 -6.82 -1.51
C VAL A 58 16.18 -5.71 -1.69
N PHE A 59 16.62 -4.46 -1.49
CA PHE A 59 15.78 -3.28 -1.71
C PHE A 59 15.44 -3.10 -3.20
N PRO A 60 14.30 -2.47 -3.54
CA PRO A 60 13.89 -2.28 -4.94
C PRO A 60 14.94 -1.60 -5.83
N ALA A 61 15.70 -0.64 -5.29
CA ALA A 61 16.74 0.07 -6.04
C ALA A 61 18.01 -0.77 -6.29
N ASP A 62 18.17 -1.89 -5.60
CA ASP A 62 19.33 -2.79 -5.68
C ASP A 62 19.06 -3.99 -6.62
N ARG A 63 17.91 -4.03 -7.31
CA ARG A 63 17.49 -5.11 -8.23
C ARG A 63 17.84 -4.85 -9.69
#